data_AF-A0AAF0TUY9-F1
#
_entry.id   AF-A0AAF0TUY9-F1
#
_cell.length_a   1.000
_cell.length_b   1.000
_cell.length_c   1.000
_cell.angle_alpha   90.00
_cell.angle_beta   90.00
_cell.angle_gamma   90.00
#
_symmetry.space_group_name_H-M   'P 1'
#
loop_
_entity.id
_entity.type
_entity.pdbx_description
1 polymer ?
#
loop_
_entity_poly.entity_id
_entity_poly.type
_entity_poly.pdbx_seq_one_letter_code
_entity_poly.pdbx_strand_id
1 'polypeptide(L)' 'LKELKEKFKDLLDKGFIRPSISPGGASVLFFRKKDGSLRHFVSGKGIEVHPKKTDAVKSCPRPLSP' A
#
# COMPACT_ATOMS: atom_id res chain seq x y z
N LEU A 1 9.21 10.30 -9.40
CA LEU A 1 8.86 8.99 -8.78
C LEU A 1 9.94 8.42 -7.85
N LYS A 2 11.22 8.78 -8.01
CA LYS A 2 12.33 8.22 -7.21
C LYS A 2 12.18 8.49 -5.70
N GLU A 3 11.92 9.74 -5.33
CA GLU A 3 11.72 10.17 -3.92
C GLU A 3 10.55 9.43 -3.22
N LEU A 4 9.47 9.14 -3.96
CA LEU A 4 8.33 8.38 -3.43
C LEU A 4 8.71 6.94 -3.13
N LYS A 5 9.50 6.30 -4.02
CA LYS A 5 10.00 4.95 -3.78
C LYS A 5 10.98 4.90 -2.60
N GLU A 6 11.85 5.90 -2.47
CA GLU A 6 12.76 6.04 -1.33
C GLU A 6 11.99 6.18 -0.01
N LYS A 7 10.98 7.05 0.05
CA LYS A 7 10.12 7.18 1.24
C LYS A 7 9.40 5.88 1.61
N PHE A 8 8.88 5.14 0.63
CA PHE A 8 8.26 3.83 0.89
C PHE A 8 9.28 2.80 1.39
N LYS A 9 10.50 2.83 0.85
CA LYS A 9 11.59 1.96 1.29
C LYS A 9 11.97 2.24 2.74
N ASP A 10 12.13 3.51 3.11
CA ASP A 10 12.39 3.90 4.51
C ASP A 10 11.28 3.44 5.47
N LEU A 11 10.01 3.49 5.03
CA LEU A 11 8.88 3.03 5.83
C LEU A 11 8.84 1.49 5.97
N LEU A 12 9.27 0.76 4.93
CA LEU A 12 9.44 -0.69 4.97
C LEU A 12 10.60 -1.08 5.89
N ASP A 13 11.75 -0.42 5.76
CA ASP A 13 12.95 -0.68 6.55
C ASP A 13 12.74 -0.35 8.04
N LYS A 14 11.92 0.67 8.34
CA LYS A 14 11.49 0.99 9.72
C LYS A 14 10.38 0.07 10.24
N GLY A 15 9.78 -0.77 9.40
CA GLY A 15 8.70 -1.69 9.78
C GLY A 15 7.33 -1.03 9.99
N PHE A 16 7.14 0.23 9.59
CA PHE A 16 5.83 0.90 9.71
C PHE A 16 4.79 0.33 8.73
N ILE A 17 5.25 -0.20 7.59
CA ILE A 17 4.40 -0.83 6.58
C ILE A 17 4.98 -2.18 6.17
N ARG A 18 4.14 -3.04 5.61
CA ARG A 18 4.56 -4.31 5.00
C ARG A 18 3.77 -4.58 3.72
N PRO A 19 4.32 -5.37 2.78
CA PRO A 19 3.54 -5.89 1.66
C PRO A 19 2.29 -6.62 2.19
N SER A 20 1.16 -6.39 1.54
CA SER A 20 -0.13 -6.96 1.94
C SER A 20 -0.78 -7.66 0.77
N ILE A 21 -1.32 -8.84 1.06
CA ILE A 21 -2.17 -9.63 0.16
C ILE A 21 -3.66 -9.38 0.41
N SER A 22 -4.04 -8.34 1.17
CA SER A 22 -5.45 -8.03 1.36
C SER A 22 -6.11 -7.68 0.01
N PRO A 23 -7.32 -8.19 -0.29
CA PRO A 23 -8.07 -7.76 -1.47
C PRO A 23 -8.48 -6.27 -1.38
N GLY A 24 -8.47 -5.70 -0.16
CA GLY A 24 -8.75 -4.30 0.11
C GLY A 24 -7.51 -3.40 0.15
N GLY A 25 -7.68 -2.14 -0.25
CA GLY A 25 -6.69 -1.08 -0.09
C GLY A 25 -7.35 0.29 -0.01
N ALA A 26 -6.64 1.27 0.52
CA ALA A 26 -7.05 2.67 0.44
C ALA A 26 -6.16 3.41 -0.55
N SER A 27 -6.73 4.40 -1.22
CA SER A 27 -5.94 5.29 -2.08
C SER A 27 -5.04 6.19 -1.23
N VAL A 28 -3.79 6.33 -1.65
CA VAL A 28 -2.80 7.21 -1.02
C VAL A 28 -2.50 8.37 -1.96
N LEU A 29 -2.65 9.59 -1.44
CA LEU A 29 -2.31 10.83 -2.12
C LEU A 29 -1.00 11.38 -1.58
N PHE A 30 -0.22 12.03 -2.44
CA PHE A 30 1.04 12.67 -2.06
C PHE A 30 0.94 14.17 -2.29
N PHE A 31 1.23 14.94 -1.24
CA PHE A 31 1.25 16.40 -1.30
C PHE A 31 2.64 16.92 -1.02
N ARG A 32 3.08 17.90 -1.81
CA ARG A 32 4.34 18.61 -1.57
C ARG A 32 4.10 19.74 -0.57
N LYS A 33 4.88 19.75 0.50
CA LYS A 33 4.91 20.84 1.47
C LYS A 33 5.68 22.05 0.93
N LYS A 34 5.58 23.18 1.63
CA LYS A 34 6.38 24.39 1.39
C LYS A 34 7.90 24.16 1.52
N ASP A 35 8.32 23.23 2.40
CA ASP A 35 9.73 22.83 2.59
C ASP A 35 10.25 21.89 1.48
N GLY A 36 9.43 21.59 0.46
CA GLY A 36 9.77 20.67 -0.62
C GLY A 36 9.52 19.19 -0.31
N SER A 37 9.27 18.83 0.95
CA SER A 37 9.07 17.44 1.37
C SER A 37 7.69 16.90 0.98
N LEU A 38 7.61 15.61 0.62
CA LEU A 38 6.34 14.91 0.38
C LEU A 38 5.74 14.35 1.69
N ARG A 39 4.44 14.62 1.91
CA ARG A 39 3.59 13.91 2.88
C ARG A 39 2.64 12.96 2.14
N HIS A 40 2.46 11.77 2.70
CA HIS A 40 1.43 10.83 2.28
C HIS A 40 0.13 11.09 3.06
N PHE A 41 -1.01 10.99 2.39
CA PHE A 41 -2.34 11.11 2.96
C PHE A 41 -3.18 9.92 2.51
N VAL A 42 -3.81 9.22 3.46
CA VAL A 42 -4.73 8.12 3.17
C VAL A 42 -6.12 8.72 2.97
N SER A 43 -6.73 8.43 1.82
CA SER A 43 -8.07 8.92 1.51
C SER A 43 -9.10 8.41 2.53
N GLY A 44 -9.91 9.31 3.07
CA GLY A 44 -11.02 8.99 3.96
C GLY A 44 -12.23 8.35 3.27
N LYS A 45 -12.17 8.12 1.95
CA LYS A 45 -13.24 7.44 1.19
C LYS A 45 -13.45 5.98 1.59
N GLY A 46 -12.57 5.42 2.42
CA GLY A 46 -12.65 4.07 2.95
C GLY A 46 -11.72 3.09 2.23
N ILE A 47 -11.91 1.81 2.53
CA ILE A 47 -11.16 0.72 1.92
C ILE A 47 -11.91 0.26 0.68
N GLU A 48 -11.26 0.35 -0.48
CA GLU A 48 -11.77 -0.15 -1.75
C GLU A 48 -11.22 -1.55 -2.02
N VAL A 49 -12.07 -2.43 -2.53
CA VAL A 49 -11.66 -3.75 -3.01
C VAL A 49 -11.11 -3.59 -4.41
N HIS A 50 -9.81 -3.87 -4.59
CA HIS A 50 -9.19 -3.77 -5.90
C HIS A 50 -9.30 -5.13 -6.63
N PRO A 51 -9.94 -5.20 -7.82
CA PRO A 51 -10.16 -6.46 -8.51
C PRO A 51 -8.86 -7.21 -8.81
N LYS A 52 -7.79 -6.48 -9.20
CA LYS A 52 -6.45 -7.06 -9.41
C LYS A 52 -5.87 -7.75 -8.17
N LYS A 53 -6.14 -7.21 -6.96
CA LYS A 53 -5.72 -7.84 -5.72
C LYS A 53 -6.61 -9.02 -5.36
N THR A 54 -7.91 -8.92 -5.63
CA THR A 54 -8.85 -10.03 -5.48
C THR A 54 -8.42 -11.24 -6.33
N ASP A 55 -8.02 -11.02 -7.58
CA ASP A 55 -7.56 -12.08 -8.46
C ASP A 55 -6.24 -12.71 -7.98
N ALA A 56 -5.32 -11.89 -7.47
CA ALA A 56 -4.08 -12.38 -6.86
C ALA A 56 -4.34 -13.21 -5.59
N VAL A 57 -5.33 -12.84 -4.77
CA VAL A 57 -5.73 -13.64 -3.59
C VAL A 57 -6.37 -14.95 -4.02
N LYS A 58 -7.21 -14.93 -5.05
CA LYS A 58 -7.86 -16.13 -5.59
C LYS A 58 -6.86 -17.11 -6.20
N SER A 59 -5.77 -16.62 -6.78
CA SER A 59 -4.72 -17.47 -7.37
C SER A 59 -3.74 -18.03 -6.35
N CYS A 60 -3.74 -17.54 -5.09
CA CYS A 60 -2.93 -18.14 -4.04
C CYS A 60 -3.44 -19.57 -3.72
N PRO A 61 -2.54 -20.57 -3.66
CA PRO A 61 -2.93 -21.93 -3.29
C PRO A 61 -3.54 -21.92 -1.89
N ARG A 62 -4.75 -22.47 -1.76
CA ARG A 62 -5.39 -22.61 -0.45
C ARG A 62 -4.55 -23.58 0.38
N PRO A 63 -4.08 -23.21 1.58
CA PRO A 63 -3.38 -24.16 2.43
C PRO A 63 -4.30 -25.36 2.66
N LEU A 64 -3.83 -26.54 2.25
CA LEU A 64 -4.50 -27.78 2.58
C LEU A 64 -4.27 -28.00 4.07
N SER A 65 -5.35 -28.07 4.84
CA SER A 65 -5.29 -28.54 6.22
C SER A 65 -4.71 -29.97 6.22
N PRO A 66 -3.78 -30.29 7.14
CA PRO A 66 -3.21 -31.63 7.23
C PRO A 66 -4.28 -32.70 7.53
#